data_AF-A0A7C6IU86-F1
#
_entry.id   AF-A0A7C6IU86-F1
#
_cell.length_a   1.000
_cell.length_b   1.000
_cell.length_c   1.000
_cell.angle_alpha   90.00
_cell.angle_beta   90.00
_cell.angle_gamma   90.00
#
_symmetry.space_group_name_H-M   'P 1'
#
loop_
_entity.id
_entity.type
_entity.pdbx_description
1 polymer ?
#
loop_
_entity_poly.entity_id
_entity_poly.type
_entity_poly.pdbx_seq_one_letter_code
_entity_poly.pdbx_strand_id
1 'polypeptide(L)'
;MKKELAILILMCLMLTAVSPVTASPIEVVSMGADLTQAQQKQMLDFFGVTDDVTVLTVTNAEVREYLKDVASEQQIGTKSISCAYVRSAPKDSGIKVSTNNITWVTEEMYADAMITAGIEDAAVIAAAPFDVTGTTALTGIMKAFEKATGKELSYDAKKIANEELVLTGDLGEDLGKDRAN
;
A
#
# COMPACT_ATOMS: atom_id res chain seq x y z
N MET A 1 -18.96 51.73 35.88
CA MET A 1 -19.66 51.56 34.58
C MET A 1 -18.70 51.39 33.40
N LYS A 2 -17.70 52.27 33.17
CA LYS A 2 -16.73 52.10 32.05
C LYS A 2 -15.75 50.91 32.18
N LYS A 3 -15.42 50.49 33.41
CA LYS A 3 -14.53 49.32 33.67
C LYS A 3 -15.24 47.97 33.52
N GLU A 4 -16.51 47.92 33.92
CA GLU A 4 -17.38 46.73 33.76
C GLU A 4 -17.67 46.43 32.28
N LEU A 5 -17.83 47.46 31.45
CA LEU A 5 -18.10 47.31 30.01
C LEU A 5 -16.89 46.81 29.21
N ALA A 6 -15.66 47.08 29.69
CA ALA A 6 -14.43 46.60 29.07
C ALA A 6 -14.17 45.11 29.32
N ILE A 7 -14.64 44.58 30.45
CA ILE A 7 -14.47 43.16 30.82
C ILE A 7 -15.44 42.28 30.01
N LEU A 8 -16.63 42.78 29.69
CA LEU A 8 -17.62 42.05 28.90
C LEU A 8 -17.23 41.91 27.42
N ILE A 9 -16.44 42.83 26.88
CA ILE A 9 -15.97 42.79 25.47
C ILE A 9 -14.76 41.86 25.30
N LEU A 10 -13.97 41.64 26.36
CA LEU A 10 -12.80 40.74 26.31
C LEU A 10 -13.19 39.24 26.42
N MET A 11 -14.38 38.94 26.95
CA MET A 11 -14.85 37.57 27.15
C MET A 11 -15.49 36.94 25.89
N CYS A 12 -15.84 37.75 24.88
CA CYS A 12 -16.47 37.27 23.64
C CYS A 12 -15.48 36.81 22.55
N LEU A 13 -14.17 36.91 22.75
CA LEU A 13 -13.18 36.62 21.69
C LEU A 13 -12.60 35.18 21.72
N MET A 14 -13.11 34.29 22.58
CA MET A 14 -12.55 32.95 22.79
C MET A 14 -13.38 31.80 22.17
N LEU A 15 -14.50 32.08 21.49
CA LEU A 15 -15.23 31.06 20.72
C LEU A 15 -14.77 31.04 19.26
N THR A 16 -13.50 30.71 19.02
CA THR A 16 -13.15 30.12 17.72
C THR A 16 -13.55 28.65 17.78
N ALA A 17 -14.63 28.31 17.08
CA ALA A 17 -14.99 26.92 16.84
C ALA A 17 -13.84 26.26 16.07
N VAL A 18 -12.94 25.58 16.79
CA VAL A 18 -12.02 24.61 16.20
C VAL A 18 -12.88 23.48 15.66
N SER A 19 -13.24 23.60 14.37
CA SER A 19 -13.82 22.49 13.64
C SER A 19 -12.74 21.40 13.59
N PRO A 20 -13.03 20.14 13.96
CA PRO A 20 -12.08 19.07 13.77
C PRO A 20 -11.80 18.97 12.26
N VAL A 21 -10.60 19.34 11.85
CA VAL A 21 -10.09 19.00 10.51
C VAL A 21 -9.95 17.48 10.53
N THR A 22 -10.95 16.79 9.98
CA THR A 22 -10.78 15.39 9.60
C THR A 22 -9.84 15.41 8.41
N ALA A 23 -8.59 14.98 8.61
CA ALA A 23 -7.67 14.79 7.51
C ALA A 23 -8.30 13.77 6.54
N SER A 24 -8.53 14.19 5.29
CA SER A 24 -8.94 13.26 4.25
C SER A 24 -7.86 12.18 4.11
N PRO A 25 -8.24 10.91 3.88
CA PRO A 25 -7.28 9.84 3.64
C PRO A 25 -6.34 10.23 2.50
N ILE A 26 -5.03 10.12 2.74
CA ILE A 26 -4.03 10.30 1.69
C ILE A 26 -3.99 9.03 0.85
N GLU A 27 -4.05 9.22 -0.46
CA GLU A 27 -4.16 8.18 -1.48
C GLU A 27 -2.93 8.21 -2.39
N VAL A 28 -2.32 7.05 -2.58
CA VAL A 28 -1.12 6.89 -3.42
C VAL A 28 -1.29 5.64 -4.25
N VAL A 29 -1.09 5.77 -5.56
CA VAL A 29 -1.01 4.63 -6.49
C VAL A 29 0.46 4.34 -6.73
N SER A 30 0.85 3.08 -6.75
CA SER A 30 2.15 2.62 -7.24
C SER A 30 1.92 1.72 -8.45
N MET A 31 2.77 1.87 -9.46
CA MET A 31 2.66 1.18 -10.74
C MET A 31 3.97 0.49 -11.08
N GLY A 32 3.86 -0.73 -11.62
CA GLY A 32 4.99 -1.43 -12.19
C GLY A 32 5.60 -0.66 -13.36
N ALA A 33 6.94 -0.56 -13.40
CA ALA A 33 7.67 0.20 -14.41
C ALA A 33 7.53 -0.34 -15.84
N ASP A 34 7.14 -1.61 -16.00
CA ASP A 34 7.02 -2.27 -17.30
C ASP A 34 5.60 -2.18 -17.90
N LEU A 35 4.71 -1.42 -17.26
CA LEU A 35 3.38 -1.11 -17.80
C LEU A 35 3.48 -0.16 -18.99
N THR A 36 2.77 -0.49 -20.06
CA THR A 36 2.54 0.44 -21.17
C THR A 36 1.65 1.61 -20.73
N GLN A 37 1.69 2.73 -21.44
CA GLN A 37 0.82 3.89 -21.15
C GLN A 37 -0.67 3.52 -21.13
N ALA A 38 -1.11 2.65 -22.05
CA ALA A 38 -2.49 2.17 -22.09
C ALA A 38 -2.86 1.37 -20.83
N GLN A 39 -1.95 0.53 -20.34
CA GLN A 39 -2.15 -0.24 -19.11
C GLN A 39 -2.10 0.64 -17.87
N GLN A 40 -1.22 1.64 -17.82
CA GLN A 40 -1.20 2.62 -16.72
C GLN A 40 -2.54 3.35 -16.63
N LYS A 41 -3.07 3.81 -17.77
CA LYS A 41 -4.40 4.42 -17.82
C LYS A 41 -5.50 3.46 -17.38
N GLN A 42 -5.48 2.21 -17.88
CA GLN A 42 -6.42 1.17 -17.47
C GLN A 42 -6.41 0.97 -15.94
N MET A 43 -5.23 0.98 -15.32
CA MET A 43 -5.12 0.81 -13.87
C MET A 43 -5.63 2.02 -13.09
N LEU A 44 -5.35 3.25 -13.54
CA LEU A 44 -5.93 4.45 -12.92
C LEU A 44 -7.46 4.45 -13.02
N ASP A 45 -8.00 4.12 -14.19
CA ASP A 45 -9.44 4.00 -14.41
C ASP A 45 -10.04 2.92 -13.49
N PHE A 46 -9.37 1.77 -13.35
CA PHE A 46 -9.78 0.68 -12.46
C PHE A 46 -9.80 1.10 -10.98
N PHE A 47 -8.80 1.85 -10.52
CA PHE A 47 -8.77 2.37 -9.16
C PHE A 47 -9.76 3.53 -8.92
N GLY A 48 -10.36 4.08 -9.98
CA GLY A 48 -11.31 5.18 -9.89
C GLY A 48 -10.70 6.47 -9.37
N VAL A 49 -9.39 6.66 -9.55
CA VAL A 49 -8.63 7.81 -9.06
C VAL A 49 -8.64 8.95 -10.06
N THR A 50 -8.60 10.18 -9.56
CA THR A 50 -8.52 11.42 -10.35
C THR A 50 -7.07 11.81 -10.66
N ASP A 51 -6.87 12.75 -11.59
CA ASP A 51 -5.55 13.16 -12.10
C ASP A 51 -4.59 13.74 -11.03
N ASP A 52 -5.09 14.07 -9.84
CA ASP A 52 -4.33 14.63 -8.72
C ASP A 52 -3.74 13.57 -7.77
N VAL A 53 -4.01 12.28 -8.00
CA VAL A 53 -3.42 11.21 -7.19
C VAL A 53 -1.90 11.14 -7.37
N THR A 54 -1.18 10.88 -6.29
CA THR A 54 0.27 10.66 -6.37
C THR A 54 0.55 9.29 -6.99
N VAL A 55 1.33 9.26 -8.08
CA VAL A 55 1.71 8.01 -8.76
C VAL A 55 3.20 7.67 -8.55
N LEU A 56 3.40 6.52 -7.91
CA LEU A 56 4.59 5.71 -7.66
C LEU A 56 5.04 4.93 -8.90
N THR A 57 6.33 4.87 -9.23
CA THR A 57 6.86 3.82 -10.12
C THR A 57 7.67 2.80 -9.32
N VAL A 58 7.49 1.52 -9.61
CA VAL A 58 8.22 0.39 -8.99
C VAL A 58 8.93 -0.39 -10.09
N THR A 59 10.26 -0.43 -10.01
CA THR A 59 11.12 -1.09 -10.98
C THR A 59 11.43 -2.52 -10.57
N ASN A 60 11.78 -3.37 -11.54
CA ASN A 60 12.16 -4.75 -11.23
C ASN A 60 13.48 -4.82 -10.43
N ALA A 61 14.34 -3.81 -10.54
CA ALA A 61 15.54 -3.69 -9.72
C ALA A 61 15.20 -3.50 -8.23
N GLU A 62 14.22 -2.66 -7.90
CA GLU A 62 13.73 -2.49 -6.52
C GLU A 62 13.10 -3.79 -6.00
N VAL A 63 12.34 -4.51 -6.82
CA VAL A 63 11.77 -5.81 -6.43
C VAL A 63 12.89 -6.83 -6.14
N ARG A 64 13.91 -6.90 -7.00
CA ARG A 64 15.07 -7.80 -6.82
C ARG A 64 15.91 -7.44 -5.60
N GLU A 65 15.97 -6.18 -5.21
CA GLU A 65 16.71 -5.74 -4.03
C GLU A 65 16.28 -6.49 -2.77
N TYR A 66 14.97 -6.75 -2.63
CA TYR A 66 14.41 -7.44 -1.47
C TYR A 66 14.30 -8.97 -1.66
N LEU A 67 14.25 -9.47 -2.89
CA LEU A 67 13.87 -10.87 -3.16
C LEU A 67 14.96 -11.76 -3.74
N LYS A 68 16.08 -11.21 -4.23
CA LYS A 68 17.11 -11.97 -5.00
C LYS A 68 17.69 -13.20 -4.29
N ASP A 69 17.70 -13.22 -2.96
CA ASP A 69 18.35 -14.27 -2.17
C ASP A 69 17.36 -15.38 -1.73
N VAL A 70 16.06 -15.17 -1.93
CA VAL A 70 15.00 -16.02 -1.34
C VAL A 70 13.95 -16.46 -2.37
N ALA A 71 13.74 -15.67 -3.43
CA ALA A 71 12.74 -15.96 -4.45
C ALA A 71 13.37 -16.44 -5.77
N SER A 72 12.70 -17.39 -6.41
CA SER A 72 13.07 -17.81 -7.76
C SER A 72 12.81 -16.71 -8.80
N GLU A 73 13.51 -16.75 -9.94
CA GLU A 73 13.24 -15.83 -11.06
C GLU A 73 11.79 -15.93 -11.58
N GLN A 74 11.13 -17.07 -11.38
CA GLN A 74 9.73 -17.25 -11.75
C GLN A 74 8.78 -16.44 -10.83
N GLN A 75 9.10 -16.34 -9.54
CA GLN A 75 8.32 -15.58 -8.56
C GLN A 75 8.60 -14.08 -8.66
N ILE A 76 9.87 -13.68 -8.76
CA ILE A 76 10.26 -12.27 -8.98
C ILE A 76 9.72 -11.77 -10.32
N GLY A 77 9.75 -12.63 -11.34
CA GLY A 77 9.44 -12.27 -12.71
C GLY A 77 10.49 -11.37 -13.34
N THR A 78 10.42 -11.25 -14.66
CA THR A 78 11.33 -10.39 -15.43
C THR A 78 10.79 -8.98 -15.64
N LYS A 79 9.52 -8.74 -15.28
CA LYS A 79 8.80 -7.49 -15.48
C LYS A 79 8.03 -7.09 -14.24
N SER A 80 8.04 -5.80 -13.92
CA SER A 80 7.22 -5.16 -12.90
C SER A 80 5.91 -4.69 -13.50
N ILE A 81 4.83 -5.46 -13.26
CA ILE A 81 3.51 -5.23 -13.88
C ILE A 81 2.42 -4.92 -12.86
N SER A 82 2.39 -5.59 -11.71
CA SER A 82 1.33 -5.36 -10.72
C SER A 82 1.48 -3.99 -10.06
N CYS A 83 0.34 -3.39 -9.75
CA CYS A 83 0.16 -2.08 -9.13
C CYS A 83 -0.41 -2.24 -7.72
N ALA A 84 -0.31 -1.19 -6.91
CA ALA A 84 -1.03 -1.09 -5.65
C ALA A 84 -1.61 0.31 -5.46
N TYR A 85 -2.88 0.38 -5.09
CA TYR A 85 -3.53 1.59 -4.63
C TYR A 85 -3.65 1.53 -3.11
N VAL A 86 -2.99 2.45 -2.42
CA VAL A 86 -2.89 2.50 -0.96
C VAL A 86 -3.57 3.75 -0.44
N ARG A 87 -4.48 3.55 0.51
CA ARG A 87 -5.15 4.62 1.25
C ARG A 87 -4.79 4.49 2.73
N SER A 88 -4.29 5.57 3.30
CA SER A 88 -4.11 5.67 4.76
C SER A 88 -5.46 5.45 5.47
N ALA A 89 -5.44 4.70 6.56
CA ALA A 89 -6.65 4.43 7.35
C ALA A 89 -6.53 5.06 8.75
N PRO A 90 -7.66 5.34 9.42
CA PRO A 90 -7.64 5.80 10.81
C PRO A 90 -6.88 4.83 11.71
N LYS A 91 -6.30 5.35 12.79
CA LYS A 91 -5.61 4.53 13.78
C LYS A 91 -6.52 3.42 14.32
N ASP A 92 -5.97 2.22 14.49
CA ASP A 92 -6.63 1.03 15.04
C ASP A 92 -7.78 0.50 14.16
N SER A 93 -7.78 0.82 12.86
CA SER A 93 -8.74 0.32 11.86
C SER A 93 -8.29 -0.96 11.15
N GLY A 94 -7.00 -1.29 11.25
CA GLY A 94 -6.39 -2.49 10.72
C GLY A 94 -6.07 -2.42 9.22
N ILE A 95 -5.57 -3.53 8.70
CA ILE A 95 -5.26 -3.72 7.29
C ILE A 95 -6.45 -4.34 6.56
N LYS A 96 -6.79 -3.78 5.40
CA LYS A 96 -7.75 -4.36 4.46
C LYS A 96 -7.09 -4.45 3.09
N VAL A 97 -6.99 -5.66 2.55
CA VAL A 97 -6.44 -5.91 1.21
C VAL A 97 -7.54 -6.47 0.33
N SER A 98 -7.52 -6.08 -0.94
CA SER A 98 -8.27 -6.75 -2.00
C SER A 98 -7.38 -6.93 -3.22
N THR A 99 -7.63 -7.98 -4.00
CA THR A 99 -6.83 -8.30 -5.18
C THR A 99 -7.63 -8.32 -6.47
N ASN A 100 -6.98 -8.01 -7.60
CA ASN A 100 -7.55 -8.19 -8.94
C ASN A 100 -6.48 -8.56 -9.96
N ASN A 101 -6.67 -9.67 -10.70
CA ASN A 101 -5.69 -10.25 -11.63
C ASN A 101 -4.33 -10.57 -10.97
N ILE A 102 -4.37 -10.93 -9.68
CA ILE A 102 -3.22 -11.46 -8.94
C ILE A 102 -3.49 -12.94 -8.71
N THR A 103 -2.56 -13.79 -9.14
CA THR A 103 -2.79 -15.24 -9.24
C THR A 103 -2.06 -16.07 -8.20
N TRP A 104 -1.03 -15.51 -7.57
CA TRP A 104 -0.16 -16.25 -6.65
C TRP A 104 -0.18 -15.64 -5.25
N VAL A 105 0.02 -14.33 -5.14
CA VAL A 105 -0.05 -13.65 -3.85
C VAL A 105 -1.51 -13.41 -3.45
N THR A 106 -1.96 -13.98 -2.34
CA THR A 106 -3.33 -13.80 -1.83
C THR A 106 -3.49 -12.51 -1.03
N GLU A 107 -4.74 -12.14 -0.73
CA GLU A 107 -5.07 -11.00 0.13
C GLU A 107 -4.45 -11.15 1.52
N GLU A 108 -4.50 -12.35 2.10
CA GLU A 108 -3.91 -12.67 3.40
C GLU A 108 -2.38 -12.54 3.36
N MET A 109 -1.73 -13.07 2.33
CA MET A 109 -0.28 -12.97 2.17
C MET A 109 0.21 -11.52 2.11
N TYR A 110 -0.51 -10.65 1.40
CA TYR A 110 -0.22 -9.22 1.41
C TYR A 110 -0.41 -8.61 2.80
N ALA A 111 -1.51 -8.94 3.49
CA ALA A 111 -1.80 -8.40 4.81
C ALA A 111 -0.73 -8.80 5.83
N ASP A 112 -0.31 -10.07 5.84
CA ASP A 112 0.73 -10.58 6.73
C ASP A 112 2.08 -9.90 6.45
N ALA A 113 2.47 -9.81 5.18
CA ALA A 113 3.70 -9.11 4.79
C ALA A 113 3.67 -7.61 5.15
N MET A 114 2.50 -6.96 5.06
CA MET A 114 2.33 -5.57 5.50
C MET A 114 2.54 -5.43 7.02
N ILE A 115 2.01 -6.36 7.82
CA ILE A 115 2.21 -6.39 9.27
C ILE A 115 3.70 -6.53 9.60
N THR A 116 4.39 -7.48 8.94
CA THR A 116 5.82 -7.70 9.10
C THR A 116 6.66 -6.48 8.71
N ALA A 117 6.20 -5.70 7.72
CA ALA A 117 6.82 -4.45 7.33
C ALA A 117 6.61 -3.31 8.34
N GLY A 118 5.70 -3.47 9.32
CA GLY A 118 5.35 -2.44 10.32
C GLY A 118 4.21 -1.51 9.89
N ILE A 119 3.36 -1.97 8.96
CA ILE A 119 2.11 -1.31 8.57
C ILE A 119 0.98 -1.84 9.47
N GLU A 120 0.20 -0.93 10.06
CA GLU A 120 -0.88 -1.28 11.00
C GLU A 120 -2.27 -0.92 10.45
N ASP A 121 -2.39 0.24 9.79
CA ASP A 121 -3.66 0.82 9.36
C ASP A 121 -3.61 1.27 7.89
N ALA A 122 -4.16 0.47 6.99
CA ALA A 122 -4.20 0.80 5.56
C ALA A 122 -5.31 0.03 4.82
N ALA A 123 -5.91 0.67 3.83
CA ALA A 123 -6.72 -0.01 2.82
C ALA A 123 -5.95 -0.10 1.51
N VAL A 124 -5.87 -1.30 0.93
CA VAL A 124 -5.04 -1.61 -0.22
C VAL A 124 -5.84 -2.35 -1.28
N ILE A 125 -5.65 -1.96 -2.53
CA ILE A 125 -6.05 -2.74 -3.70
C ILE A 125 -4.79 -3.09 -4.49
N ALA A 126 -4.39 -4.36 -4.48
CA ALA A 126 -3.29 -4.88 -5.30
C ALA A 126 -3.87 -5.42 -6.61
N ALA A 127 -3.46 -4.87 -7.74
CA ALA A 127 -4.09 -5.21 -9.01
C ALA A 127 -3.16 -5.15 -10.21
N ALA A 128 -3.51 -5.85 -11.28
CA ALA A 128 -2.78 -5.82 -12.54
C ALA A 128 -3.74 -5.72 -13.74
N PRO A 129 -3.27 -5.25 -14.92
CA PRO A 129 -4.11 -5.15 -16.12
C PRO A 129 -4.50 -6.50 -16.72
N PHE A 130 -3.79 -7.56 -16.34
CA PHE A 130 -4.00 -8.97 -16.69
C PHE A 130 -3.31 -9.83 -15.62
N ASP A 131 -3.55 -11.15 -15.64
CA ASP A 131 -3.06 -12.08 -14.62
C ASP A 131 -1.53 -12.08 -14.47
N VAL A 132 -1.05 -11.82 -13.26
CA VAL A 132 0.36 -11.89 -12.86
C VAL A 132 0.52 -12.48 -11.45
N THR A 133 1.76 -12.74 -11.02
CA THR A 133 2.04 -13.32 -9.69
C THR A 133 1.72 -12.37 -8.54
N GLY A 134 2.08 -11.09 -8.69
CA GLY A 134 1.78 -10.02 -7.71
C GLY A 134 2.95 -9.55 -6.85
N THR A 135 4.15 -10.11 -7.01
CA THR A 135 5.32 -9.77 -6.16
C THR A 135 5.71 -8.29 -6.23
N THR A 136 5.63 -7.66 -7.40
CA THR A 136 5.89 -6.21 -7.55
C THR A 136 4.93 -5.35 -6.71
N ALA A 137 3.69 -5.78 -6.50
CA ALA A 137 2.71 -4.99 -5.77
C ALA A 137 3.09 -4.83 -4.31
N LEU A 138 3.74 -5.81 -3.66
CA LEU A 138 4.15 -5.68 -2.25
C LEU A 138 5.17 -4.57 -2.06
N THR A 139 6.21 -4.54 -2.91
CA THR A 139 7.18 -3.43 -2.92
C THR A 139 6.48 -2.08 -3.18
N GLY A 140 5.50 -2.07 -4.08
CA GLY A 140 4.65 -0.90 -4.34
C GLY A 140 3.82 -0.45 -3.15
N ILE A 141 3.22 -1.38 -2.40
CA ILE A 141 2.45 -1.11 -1.18
C ILE A 141 3.31 -0.39 -0.16
N MET A 142 4.51 -0.94 0.13
CA MET A 142 5.43 -0.34 1.10
C MET A 142 5.81 1.09 0.70
N LYS A 143 6.20 1.28 -0.56
CA LYS A 143 6.60 2.58 -1.10
C LYS A 143 5.46 3.60 -1.10
N ALA A 144 4.26 3.16 -1.49
CA ALA A 144 3.06 3.99 -1.48
C ALA A 144 2.62 4.34 -0.05
N PHE A 145 2.75 3.42 0.91
CA PHE A 145 2.46 3.66 2.32
C PHE A 145 3.42 4.69 2.94
N GLU A 146 4.73 4.55 2.71
CA GLU A 146 5.73 5.54 3.15
C GLU A 146 5.39 6.93 2.60
N LYS A 147 4.99 7.00 1.33
CA LYS A 147 4.57 8.26 0.69
C LYS A 147 3.26 8.81 1.28
N ALA A 148 2.28 7.95 1.54
CA ALA A 148 0.96 8.35 2.03
C ALA A 148 1.00 8.85 3.47
N THR A 149 1.85 8.24 4.31
CA THR A 149 1.89 8.52 5.76
C THR A 149 3.07 9.38 6.19
N GLY A 150 4.12 9.47 5.36
CA GLY A 150 5.39 10.08 5.75
C GLY A 150 6.20 9.25 6.76
N LYS A 151 5.75 8.03 7.11
CA LYS A 151 6.46 7.11 8.00
C LYS A 151 7.35 6.20 7.16
N GLU A 152 8.66 6.30 7.34
CA GLU A 152 9.61 5.36 6.72
C GLU A 152 9.52 3.98 7.40
N LEU A 153 9.53 2.93 6.58
CA LEU A 153 9.62 1.55 7.02
C LEU A 153 11.10 1.14 7.05
N SER A 154 11.49 0.39 8.08
CA SER A 154 12.87 -0.12 8.18
C SER A 154 13.22 -0.96 6.95
N TYR A 155 14.46 -0.82 6.46
CA TYR A 155 14.96 -1.65 5.37
C TYR A 155 14.83 -3.15 5.68
N ASP A 156 15.25 -3.56 6.89
CA ASP A 156 15.18 -4.96 7.31
C ASP A 156 13.74 -5.46 7.39
N ALA A 157 12.79 -4.62 7.84
CA ALA A 157 11.38 -4.98 7.89
C ALA A 157 10.79 -5.15 6.48
N LYS A 158 11.13 -4.25 5.54
CA LYS A 158 10.75 -4.39 4.13
C LYS A 158 11.34 -5.66 3.52
N LYS A 159 12.60 -5.96 3.79
CA LYS A 159 13.26 -7.17 3.31
C LYS A 159 12.57 -8.43 3.84
N ILE A 160 12.42 -8.56 5.17
CA ILE A 160 11.80 -9.73 5.80
C ILE A 160 10.35 -9.92 5.30
N ALA A 161 9.58 -8.85 5.17
CA ALA A 161 8.22 -8.92 4.65
C ALA A 161 8.15 -9.48 3.21
N ASN A 162 9.09 -9.09 2.34
CA ASN A 162 9.17 -9.63 0.98
C ASN A 162 9.62 -11.10 1.00
N GLU A 163 10.57 -11.48 1.86
CA GLU A 163 11.03 -12.86 2.01
C GLU A 163 9.92 -13.78 2.55
N GLU A 164 9.18 -13.32 3.56
CA GLU A 164 8.04 -14.02 4.14
C GLU A 164 6.95 -14.25 3.11
N LEU A 165 6.65 -13.24 2.29
CA LEU A 165 5.67 -13.38 1.20
C LEU A 165 6.00 -14.58 0.33
N VAL A 166 7.28 -14.71 -0.02
CA VAL A 166 7.73 -15.75 -0.94
C VAL A 166 7.71 -17.12 -0.28
N LEU A 167 8.29 -17.21 0.92
CA LEU A 167 8.35 -18.44 1.68
C LEU A 167 6.94 -18.97 2.02
N THR A 168 6.00 -18.08 2.35
CA THR A 168 4.62 -18.44 2.64
C THR A 168 3.91 -18.94 1.40
N GLY A 169 4.14 -18.31 0.24
CA GLY A 169 3.62 -18.76 -1.04
C GLY A 169 4.13 -20.16 -1.40
N ASP A 170 5.43 -20.40 -1.24
CA ASP A 170 6.04 -21.72 -1.48
C ASP A 170 5.46 -22.80 -0.57
N LEU A 171 5.34 -22.50 0.74
CA LEU A 171 4.74 -23.42 1.70
C LEU A 171 3.27 -23.72 1.37
N GLY A 172 2.52 -22.71 0.92
CA GLY A 172 1.14 -22.85 0.47
C GLY A 172 1.00 -23.79 -0.72
N GLU A 173 1.88 -23.67 -1.72
CA GLU A 173 1.90 -24.57 -2.88
C GLU A 173 2.23 -26.01 -2.49
N ASP A 174 3.23 -26.21 -1.63
CA ASP A 174 3.66 -27.55 -1.21
C ASP A 174 2.54 -28.27 -0.43
N LEU A 175 1.91 -27.58 0.52
CA LEU A 175 0.77 -28.13 1.26
C LEU A 175 -0.45 -28.37 0.35
N GLY A 176 -0.62 -27.56 -0.69
CA GLY A 176 -1.67 -27.75 -1.70
C GLY A 176 -1.45 -29.00 -2.55
N LYS A 177 -0.20 -29.26 -2.94
CA LYS A 177 0.20 -30.47 -3.70
C LYS A 177 0.05 -31.74 -2.84
N ASP A 178 0.40 -31.68 -1.55
CA ASP A 178 0.28 -32.82 -0.63
C ASP A 178 -1.17 -33.22 -0.33
N ARG A 179 -2.11 -32.26 -0.30
CA ARG A 179 -3.54 -32.54 -0.07
C ARG A 179 -4.30 -33.01 -1.32
N ALA A 180 -3.71 -32.85 -2.50
CA ALA A 180 -4.30 -33.26 -3.77
C ALA A 180 -3.94 -34.70 -4.19
N ASN A 181 -3.14 -35.41 -3.39
CA ASN A 181 -2.70 -36.79 -3.61
C ASN A 181 -3.33 -37.78 -2.62
#